data_AF-A0A1G2TZL3-F1
#
_entry.id   AF-A0A1G2TZL3-F1
#
_cell.length_a   1.000
_cell.length_b   1.000
_cell.length_c   1.000
_cell.angle_alpha   90.00
_cell.angle_beta   90.00
_cell.angle_gamma   90.00
#
_symmetry.space_group_name_H-M   'P 1'
#
loop_
_entity.id
_entity.type
_entity.pdbx_description
1 polymer ?
#
loop_
_entity_poly.entity_id
_entity_poly.type
_entity_poly.pdbx_seq_one_letter_code
_entity_poly.pdbx_strand_id
1 'polypeptide(L)'
;MKKILYSAGLIVFVAALALGATGAFFSDSETSTGNILTAGAIDLQIDNESYVTSTTTGLLVASPNTTWTMRNLTVEKFFDFEDIKPGDIGEDTISLHVDNNDAYLCADVTLTSNNENTLVDPESDDGDDTTGTNGGELAQQVNFAWWADDGDNVLEEGENLLPGGPLGNLAIGATTTVTLADSVSNIWTGQGGPIPGASTRYIGKAWCFGTITPAPVAQDGSGNNGENGPLDRGTGFICDGSLANNTAQTDSLTADVAFRAVQSRNNSRFLCTPSTAPETATVTLDKVVTFTNLAVAGVDVSDFTLHLVGPGGDHVLIDQVPFPGLTPGAYVVSEVYSGDPANATSTVIFSGSCTEIGTTDTATFNVVSGVNPTCTITNSVSTTTPQQ
;
A
#
# COMPACT_ATOMS: atom_id res chain seq x y z
N MET A 1 -2.11 -54.54 -51.91
CA MET A 1 -1.31 -53.29 -51.92
C MET A 1 -2.14 -52.04 -51.60
N LYS A 2 -3.31 -51.80 -52.22
CA LYS A 2 -4.15 -50.62 -51.92
C LYS A 2 -4.64 -50.52 -50.45
N LYS A 3 -5.03 -51.64 -49.82
CA LYS A 3 -5.50 -51.66 -48.42
C LYS A 3 -4.41 -51.33 -47.37
N ILE A 4 -3.15 -51.62 -47.68
CA ILE A 4 -2.01 -51.33 -46.79
C ILE A 4 -1.65 -49.84 -46.86
N LEU A 5 -1.77 -49.23 -48.05
CA LEU A 5 -1.54 -47.79 -48.24
C LEU A 5 -2.59 -46.93 -47.52
N TYR A 6 -3.87 -47.34 -47.50
CA TYR A 6 -4.90 -46.63 -46.74
C TYR A 6 -4.70 -46.74 -45.22
N SER A 7 -4.22 -47.89 -44.73
CA SER A 7 -3.96 -48.09 -43.30
C SER A 7 -2.70 -47.36 -42.83
N ALA A 8 -1.65 -47.30 -43.67
CA ALA A 8 -0.46 -46.50 -43.39
C ALA A 8 -0.74 -44.99 -43.46
N GLY A 9 -1.56 -44.54 -44.41
CA GLY A 9 -1.99 -43.14 -44.51
C GLY A 9 -2.81 -42.68 -43.31
N LEU A 10 -3.68 -43.53 -42.76
CA LEU A 10 -4.46 -43.23 -41.56
C LEU A 10 -3.57 -43.13 -40.31
N ILE A 11 -2.56 -44.00 -40.17
CA ILE A 11 -1.62 -43.96 -39.03
C ILE A 11 -0.75 -42.69 -39.07
N VAL A 12 -0.31 -42.26 -40.26
CA VAL A 12 0.41 -40.99 -40.43
C VAL A 12 -0.50 -39.79 -40.13
N PHE A 13 -1.78 -39.84 -40.52
CA PHE A 13 -2.76 -38.79 -40.23
C PHE A 13 -3.12 -38.69 -38.74
N VAL A 14 -3.25 -39.81 -38.04
CA VAL A 14 -3.51 -39.84 -36.59
C VAL A 14 -2.27 -39.45 -35.78
N ALA A 15 -1.05 -39.81 -36.23
CA ALA A 15 0.19 -39.35 -35.61
C ALA A 15 0.40 -37.83 -35.78
N ALA A 16 -0.04 -37.24 -36.90
CA ALA A 16 -0.03 -35.80 -37.11
C ALA A 16 -1.05 -35.05 -36.24
N LEU A 17 -2.18 -35.69 -35.88
CA LEU A 17 -3.18 -35.13 -34.96
C LEU A 17 -2.80 -35.30 -33.48
N ALA A 18 -2.07 -36.36 -33.12
CA ALA A 18 -1.61 -36.59 -31.74
C ALA A 18 -0.41 -35.72 -31.33
N LEU A 19 0.35 -35.16 -32.28
CA LEU A 19 1.35 -34.12 -32.01
C LEU A 19 0.78 -32.69 -32.01
N GLY A 20 -0.53 -32.54 -32.30
CA GLY A 20 -1.24 -31.27 -32.28
C GLY A 20 -2.04 -31.00 -30.99
N ALA A 21 -1.95 -31.88 -29.99
CA ALA A 21 -2.72 -31.77 -28.74
C ALA A 21 -1.86 -32.12 -27.52
N THR A 22 -0.88 -31.27 -27.21
CA THR A 22 -0.47 -30.76 -25.88
C THR A 22 0.95 -30.21 -25.99
N GLY A 23 1.04 -28.89 -26.11
CA GLY A 23 2.29 -28.13 -26.18
C GLY A 23 2.01 -26.73 -26.72
N ALA A 24 1.48 -25.84 -25.89
CA ALA A 24 1.47 -24.42 -26.20
C ALA A 24 2.91 -23.90 -26.15
N PHE A 25 3.58 -23.90 -27.28
CA PHE A 25 4.77 -23.09 -27.56
C PHE A 25 4.29 -21.89 -28.37
N PHE A 26 4.15 -20.73 -27.74
CA PHE A 26 3.84 -19.49 -28.45
C PHE A 26 5.07 -19.06 -29.25
N SER A 27 5.08 -19.37 -30.55
CA SER A 27 5.97 -18.74 -31.52
C SER A 27 5.24 -18.52 -32.84
N ASP A 28 4.31 -17.57 -32.85
CA ASP A 28 4.09 -16.75 -34.03
C ASP A 28 4.27 -15.27 -33.67
N SER A 29 4.75 -14.51 -34.64
CA SER A 29 4.67 -13.06 -34.65
C SER A 29 3.54 -12.73 -35.62
N GLU A 30 2.31 -12.81 -35.15
CA GLU A 30 1.17 -12.25 -35.87
C GLU A 30 1.06 -10.78 -35.52
N THR A 31 1.30 -9.92 -36.52
CA THR A 31 1.22 -8.47 -36.32
C THR A 31 -0.24 -8.07 -36.22
N SER A 32 -0.76 -8.09 -35.00
CA SER A 32 -2.03 -7.49 -34.64
C SER A 32 -1.83 -5.99 -34.40
N THR A 33 -1.88 -5.16 -35.45
CA THR A 33 -1.96 -3.70 -35.24
C THR A 33 -3.38 -3.31 -34.86
N GLY A 34 -3.58 -2.83 -33.63
CA GLY A 34 -4.84 -2.23 -33.18
C GLY A 34 -5.78 -3.14 -32.39
N ASN A 35 -5.42 -4.39 -32.08
CA ASN A 35 -6.14 -5.15 -31.04
C ASN A 35 -5.44 -4.91 -29.70
N ILE A 36 -6.10 -4.19 -28.79
CA ILE A 36 -5.70 -4.11 -27.39
C ILE A 36 -6.31 -5.32 -26.68
N LEU A 37 -5.48 -6.30 -26.29
CA LEU A 37 -5.86 -7.27 -25.27
C LEU A 37 -5.70 -6.57 -23.91
N THR A 38 -6.70 -5.79 -23.51
CA THR A 38 -6.73 -5.22 -22.17
C THR A 38 -7.01 -6.36 -21.20
N ALA A 39 -6.01 -6.80 -20.45
CA ALA A 39 -6.25 -7.58 -19.24
C ALA A 39 -7.21 -6.76 -18.36
N GLY A 40 -8.31 -7.37 -17.91
CA GLY A 40 -9.25 -6.67 -17.04
C GLY A 40 -8.52 -6.20 -15.79
N ALA A 41 -8.33 -4.89 -15.64
CA ALA A 41 -7.94 -4.30 -14.37
C ALA A 41 -9.17 -4.28 -13.47
N ILE A 42 -9.03 -4.75 -12.23
CA ILE A 42 -10.00 -4.36 -11.21
C ILE A 42 -9.65 -2.95 -10.81
N ASP A 43 -10.63 -2.06 -10.91
CA ASP A 43 -10.59 -0.77 -10.25
C ASP A 43 -11.31 -0.94 -8.90
N LEU A 44 -10.56 -0.81 -7.81
CA LEU A 44 -11.09 -0.79 -6.46
C LEU A 44 -10.96 0.64 -5.95
N GLN A 45 -12.09 1.31 -5.80
CA GLN A 45 -12.16 2.62 -5.20
C GLN A 45 -12.76 2.51 -3.81
N ILE A 46 -12.36 3.41 -2.91
CA ILE A 46 -12.76 3.37 -1.52
C ILE A 46 -13.33 4.74 -1.15
N ASP A 47 -14.23 4.79 -0.19
CA ASP A 47 -14.58 6.00 0.57
C ASP A 47 -14.68 5.68 2.06
N ASN A 48 -14.74 6.74 2.87
CA ASN A 48 -14.83 6.62 4.31
C ASN A 48 -15.80 7.67 4.86
N GLU A 49 -16.68 7.24 5.76
CA GLU A 49 -17.48 8.12 6.60
C GLU A 49 -17.19 7.82 8.06
N SER A 50 -16.72 8.81 8.81
CA SER A 50 -16.11 8.63 10.12
C SER A 50 -16.75 9.50 11.20
N TYR A 51 -16.76 8.98 12.43
CA TYR A 51 -17.28 9.59 13.64
C TYR A 51 -16.29 9.39 14.79
N VAL A 52 -16.25 10.33 15.73
CA VAL A 52 -15.36 10.28 16.90
C VAL A 52 -15.97 10.99 18.09
N THR A 53 -15.62 10.56 19.31
CA THR A 53 -15.91 11.31 20.53
C THR A 53 -15.30 12.72 20.44
N SER A 54 -16.14 13.74 20.59
CA SER A 54 -15.68 15.13 20.65
C SER A 54 -14.87 15.38 21.91
N THR A 55 -13.65 15.89 21.75
CA THR A 55 -12.79 16.34 22.87
C THR A 55 -13.40 17.46 23.71
N THR A 56 -14.43 18.15 23.20
CA THR A 56 -15.11 19.26 23.89
C THR A 56 -16.39 18.81 24.59
N THR A 57 -17.21 17.97 23.95
CA THR A 57 -18.53 17.60 24.47
C THR A 57 -18.60 16.20 25.07
N GLY A 58 -17.63 15.33 24.77
CA GLY A 58 -17.66 13.91 25.13
C GLY A 58 -18.75 13.11 24.41
N LEU A 59 -19.42 13.70 23.41
CA LEU A 59 -20.42 13.03 22.58
C LEU A 59 -19.80 12.61 21.26
N LEU A 60 -20.31 11.52 20.68
CA LEU A 60 -19.97 11.12 19.32
C LEU A 60 -20.41 12.20 18.32
N VAL A 61 -19.53 12.58 17.41
CA VAL A 61 -19.76 13.56 16.35
C VAL A 61 -19.13 13.07 15.05
N ALA A 62 -19.61 13.56 13.90
CA ALA A 62 -18.94 13.31 12.63
C ALA A 62 -17.49 13.85 12.65
N SER A 63 -16.58 13.16 11.95
CA SER A 63 -15.16 13.49 11.82
C SER A 63 -14.82 13.88 10.37
N PRO A 64 -14.96 15.16 9.98
CA PRO A 64 -14.71 15.60 8.61
C PRO A 64 -13.26 15.38 8.15
N ASN A 65 -12.30 15.28 9.06
CA ASN A 65 -10.88 15.11 8.73
C ASN A 65 -10.57 13.68 8.23
N THR A 66 -11.39 12.70 8.62
CA THR A 66 -11.25 11.30 8.19
C THR A 66 -12.44 10.83 7.37
N THR A 67 -13.39 11.71 7.04
CA THR A 67 -14.47 11.47 6.07
C THR A 67 -14.08 12.00 4.68
N TRP A 68 -14.17 11.16 3.67
CA TRP A 68 -13.80 11.53 2.30
C TRP A 68 -14.53 10.66 1.27
N THR A 69 -14.72 11.22 0.07
CA THR A 69 -15.49 10.61 -1.01
C THR A 69 -14.66 9.67 -1.89
N MET A 70 -15.36 8.81 -2.63
CA MET A 70 -14.83 7.74 -3.48
C MET A 70 -13.59 8.14 -4.29
N ARG A 71 -12.49 7.39 -4.12
CA ARG A 71 -11.22 7.57 -4.84
C ARG A 71 -10.29 6.37 -4.69
N ASN A 72 -9.18 6.39 -5.41
CA ASN A 72 -8.04 5.51 -5.16
C ASN A 72 -7.25 6.00 -3.95
N LEU A 73 -6.84 5.07 -3.07
CA LEU A 73 -6.03 5.40 -1.90
C LEU A 73 -4.63 5.90 -2.33
N THR A 74 -4.22 7.00 -1.73
CA THR A 74 -2.88 7.59 -1.86
C THR A 74 -2.36 8.00 -0.50
N VAL A 75 -3.01 8.97 0.16
CA VAL A 75 -2.59 9.58 1.44
C VAL A 75 -3.75 9.67 2.44
N GLU A 76 -4.91 9.13 2.07
CA GLU A 76 -6.12 9.12 2.88
C GLU A 76 -5.89 8.40 4.22
N LYS A 77 -6.55 8.90 5.26
CA LYS A 77 -6.45 8.37 6.62
C LYS A 77 -7.80 7.87 7.10
N PHE A 78 -7.81 6.68 7.70
CA PHE A 78 -8.97 6.10 8.38
C PHE A 78 -9.03 6.51 9.87
N PHE A 79 -7.94 7.05 10.41
CA PHE A 79 -7.94 7.67 11.74
C PHE A 79 -6.79 8.68 11.78
N ASP A 80 -7.04 9.84 12.40
CA ASP A 80 -6.07 10.93 12.54
C ASP A 80 -6.54 11.84 13.67
N PHE A 81 -6.28 11.41 14.90
CA PHE A 81 -6.78 12.07 16.10
C PHE A 81 -5.61 12.52 16.96
N GLU A 82 -5.57 13.82 17.26
CA GLU A 82 -4.46 14.43 18.00
C GLU A 82 -4.57 14.24 19.51
N ASP A 83 -5.78 14.02 20.02
CA ASP A 83 -6.06 13.99 21.46
C ASP A 83 -7.22 13.03 21.76
N ILE A 84 -6.86 11.77 22.04
CA ILE A 84 -7.79 10.73 22.49
C ILE A 84 -7.61 10.50 23.99
N LYS A 85 -8.72 10.24 24.67
CA LYS A 85 -8.79 9.98 26.11
C LYS A 85 -9.37 8.61 26.39
N PRO A 86 -9.05 8.01 27.55
CA PRO A 86 -9.71 6.79 27.97
C PRO A 86 -11.24 6.89 27.89
N GLY A 87 -11.88 5.96 27.19
CA GLY A 87 -13.31 5.94 26.94
C GLY A 87 -13.75 6.62 25.65
N ASP A 88 -12.85 7.28 24.92
CA ASP A 88 -13.14 7.79 23.59
C ASP A 88 -13.31 6.62 22.61
N ILE A 89 -14.31 6.77 21.75
CA ILE A 89 -14.69 5.81 20.72
C ILE A 89 -14.77 6.55 19.39
N GLY A 90 -14.43 5.87 18.31
CA GLY A 90 -14.73 6.34 16.97
C GLY A 90 -15.08 5.20 16.04
N GLU A 91 -15.78 5.53 14.97
CA GLU A 91 -16.33 4.57 14.03
C GLU A 91 -16.25 5.06 12.60
N ASP A 92 -16.03 4.13 11.67
CA ASP A 92 -15.96 4.40 10.25
C ASP A 92 -16.78 3.39 9.43
N THR A 93 -17.52 3.89 8.45
CA THR A 93 -18.00 3.10 7.31
C THR A 93 -17.01 3.22 6.17
N ILE A 94 -16.33 2.13 5.87
CA ILE A 94 -15.42 2.03 4.72
C ILE A 94 -16.17 1.35 3.58
N SER A 95 -16.43 2.08 2.50
CA SER A 95 -17.08 1.52 1.31
C SER A 95 -16.05 1.03 0.31
N LEU A 96 -16.21 -0.21 -0.17
CA LEU A 96 -15.38 -0.85 -1.17
C LEU A 96 -16.15 -0.97 -2.48
N HIS A 97 -15.75 -0.21 -3.49
CA HIS A 97 -16.41 -0.15 -4.80
C HIS A 97 -15.68 -1.03 -5.81
N VAL A 98 -16.25 -2.19 -6.13
CA VAL A 98 -15.74 -3.09 -7.16
C VAL A 98 -16.40 -2.72 -8.49
N ASP A 99 -15.67 -2.06 -9.39
CA ASP A 99 -16.26 -1.47 -10.60
C ASP A 99 -16.76 -2.51 -11.62
N ASN A 100 -15.91 -3.42 -12.09
CA ASN A 100 -16.21 -4.17 -13.32
C ASN A 100 -16.30 -5.71 -13.16
N ASN A 101 -15.28 -6.34 -12.60
CA ASN A 101 -15.16 -7.80 -12.57
C ASN A 101 -15.25 -8.30 -11.14
N ASP A 102 -15.84 -9.48 -10.98
CA ASP A 102 -15.87 -10.18 -9.71
C ASP A 102 -14.46 -10.29 -9.11
N ALA A 103 -14.32 -9.89 -7.84
CA ALA A 103 -13.05 -9.72 -7.18
C ALA A 103 -13.03 -10.38 -5.80
N TYR A 104 -11.91 -10.99 -5.46
CA TYR A 104 -11.55 -11.30 -4.08
C TYR A 104 -10.97 -10.06 -3.42
N LEU A 105 -11.24 -9.88 -2.13
CA LEU A 105 -10.85 -8.70 -1.36
C LEU A 105 -10.11 -9.12 -0.08
N CYS A 106 -8.99 -8.47 0.19
CA CYS A 106 -8.24 -8.59 1.44
C CYS A 106 -7.98 -7.19 2.01
N ALA A 107 -7.88 -7.09 3.34
CA ALA A 107 -7.35 -5.92 4.02
C ALA A 107 -6.05 -6.30 4.74
N ASP A 108 -5.06 -5.43 4.65
CA ASP A 108 -3.78 -5.57 5.33
C ASP A 108 -3.60 -4.38 6.29
N VAL A 109 -3.25 -4.66 7.54
CA VAL A 109 -3.01 -3.65 8.57
C VAL A 109 -1.61 -3.83 9.14
N THR A 110 -0.81 -2.77 9.11
CA THR A 110 0.59 -2.79 9.58
C THR A 110 0.78 -1.74 10.65
N LEU A 111 1.22 -2.14 11.86
CA LEU A 111 1.61 -1.18 12.89
C LEU A 111 2.98 -0.58 12.51
N THR A 112 3.04 0.71 12.20
CA THR A 112 4.26 1.37 11.69
C THR A 112 5.01 2.14 12.76
N SER A 113 4.33 2.63 13.80
CA SER A 113 4.99 3.22 14.96
C SER A 113 4.17 3.08 16.24
N ASN A 114 4.85 3.10 17.38
CA ASN A 114 4.24 3.16 18.71
C ASN A 114 5.15 3.95 19.66
N ASN A 115 5.30 5.25 19.43
CA ASN A 115 6.34 6.06 20.06
C ASN A 115 5.91 6.58 21.42
N GLU A 116 6.84 6.45 22.36
CA GLU A 116 6.85 7.24 23.58
C GLU A 116 7.41 8.63 23.25
N ASN A 117 6.58 9.65 23.46
CA ASN A 117 6.86 11.01 23.04
C ASN A 117 7.59 11.79 24.14
N THR A 118 6.87 12.25 25.15
CA THR A 118 7.47 12.98 26.27
C THR A 118 6.88 12.46 27.55
N LEU A 119 7.65 11.58 28.20
CA LEU A 119 7.42 11.14 29.57
C LEU A 119 7.17 12.33 30.52
N VAL A 120 5.90 12.60 30.83
CA VAL A 120 5.50 13.62 31.81
C VAL A 120 5.32 13.04 33.21
N ASP A 121 5.27 13.91 34.23
CA ASP A 121 5.14 13.50 35.63
C ASP A 121 4.02 12.46 35.85
N PRO A 122 2.78 12.63 35.32
CA PRO A 122 1.73 11.62 35.44
C PRO A 122 2.07 10.22 34.92
N GLU A 123 2.82 10.10 33.82
CA GLU A 123 3.25 8.81 33.25
C GLU A 123 4.27 8.16 34.19
N SER A 124 5.27 8.93 34.60
CA SER A 124 6.33 8.44 35.50
C SER A 124 5.82 8.10 36.91
N ASP A 125 4.80 8.84 37.40
CA ASP A 125 4.13 8.57 38.67
C ASP A 125 3.30 7.27 38.61
N ASP A 126 2.76 6.93 37.44
CA ASP A 126 2.10 5.65 37.16
C ASP A 126 3.09 4.52 36.79
N GLY A 127 4.39 4.80 36.87
CA GLY A 127 5.46 3.81 36.77
C GLY A 127 5.93 3.54 35.35
N ASP A 128 5.62 4.40 34.38
CA ASP A 128 6.23 4.33 33.06
C ASP A 128 7.73 4.68 33.12
N ASP A 129 8.54 3.83 32.49
CA ASP A 129 9.98 3.97 32.34
C ASP A 129 10.45 3.79 30.89
N THR A 130 9.52 3.74 29.93
CA THR A 130 9.82 3.66 28.51
C THR A 130 10.24 5.00 27.94
N THR A 131 10.95 4.98 26.80
CA THR A 131 11.37 6.20 26.11
C THR A 131 11.50 5.99 24.60
N GLY A 132 11.11 7.02 23.84
CA GLY A 132 11.50 7.18 22.43
C GLY A 132 10.76 6.28 21.44
N THR A 133 11.37 6.13 20.26
CA THR A 133 10.74 5.48 19.11
C THR A 133 10.33 4.04 19.42
N ASN A 134 9.07 3.70 19.16
CA ASN A 134 8.48 2.39 19.43
C ASN A 134 8.48 1.95 20.91
N GLY A 135 8.65 2.90 21.84
CA GLY A 135 8.63 2.66 23.28
C GLY A 135 7.25 2.67 23.95
N GLY A 136 6.24 3.27 23.31
CA GLY A 136 4.99 3.63 23.97
C GLY A 136 4.01 2.48 24.26
N GLU A 137 2.94 2.82 24.95
CA GLU A 137 1.89 1.96 25.47
C GLU A 137 0.55 2.14 24.76
N LEU A 138 0.37 3.23 24.01
CA LEU A 138 -0.93 3.55 23.41
C LEU A 138 -1.45 2.47 22.45
N ALA A 139 -0.60 1.87 21.62
CA ALA A 139 -1.05 0.81 20.70
C ALA A 139 -1.61 -0.43 21.40
N GLN A 140 -1.22 -0.66 22.66
CA GLN A 140 -1.69 -1.75 23.50
C GLN A 140 -3.05 -1.41 24.15
N GLN A 141 -3.40 -0.12 24.24
CA GLN A 141 -4.61 0.37 24.90
C GLN A 141 -5.73 0.76 23.93
N VAL A 142 -5.42 1.08 22.67
CA VAL A 142 -6.42 1.37 21.63
C VAL A 142 -6.84 0.08 20.93
N ASN A 143 -8.07 -0.36 21.18
CA ASN A 143 -8.64 -1.59 20.66
C ASN A 143 -9.50 -1.32 19.42
N PHE A 144 -9.35 -2.12 18.37
CA PHE A 144 -10.13 -2.02 17.14
C PHE A 144 -11.10 -3.19 16.99
N ALA A 145 -12.28 -2.93 16.44
CA ALA A 145 -13.24 -3.92 16.01
C ALA A 145 -13.64 -3.64 14.55
N TRP A 146 -13.93 -4.69 13.80
CA TRP A 146 -14.29 -4.61 12.39
C TRP A 146 -15.44 -5.57 12.12
N TRP A 147 -16.37 -5.23 11.24
CA TRP A 147 -17.46 -6.12 10.87
C TRP A 147 -17.87 -5.97 9.41
N ALA A 148 -18.54 -6.99 8.89
CA ALA A 148 -19.27 -6.90 7.64
C ALA A 148 -20.54 -6.07 7.90
N ASP A 149 -20.50 -4.83 7.44
CA ASP A 149 -21.53 -3.82 7.65
C ASP A 149 -22.49 -3.77 6.45
N ASP A 150 -23.73 -3.35 6.69
CA ASP A 150 -24.70 -3.09 5.64
C ASP A 150 -24.71 -1.63 5.13
N GLY A 151 -23.87 -0.79 5.75
CA GLY A 151 -23.50 0.55 5.32
C GLY A 151 -24.06 1.67 6.19
N ASP A 152 -24.69 1.36 7.33
CA ASP A 152 -25.20 2.37 8.27
C ASP A 152 -24.22 2.75 9.39
N ASN A 153 -23.07 2.07 9.49
CA ASN A 153 -22.06 2.27 10.53
C ASN A 153 -22.53 1.91 11.95
N VAL A 154 -23.45 0.96 12.09
CA VAL A 154 -23.98 0.55 13.38
C VAL A 154 -23.82 -0.96 13.50
N LEU A 155 -23.14 -1.44 14.55
CA LEU A 155 -23.10 -2.89 14.76
C LEU A 155 -24.49 -3.42 15.15
N GLU A 156 -25.03 -4.31 14.33
CA GLU A 156 -26.37 -4.86 14.48
C GLU A 156 -26.39 -6.39 14.74
N GLU A 157 -27.50 -6.86 15.31
CA GLU A 157 -27.76 -8.30 15.46
C GLU A 157 -27.76 -9.01 14.10
N GLY A 158 -26.84 -9.96 13.91
CA GLY A 158 -26.72 -10.76 12.70
C GLY A 158 -25.56 -10.38 11.79
N GLU A 159 -24.86 -9.29 12.11
CA GLU A 159 -23.63 -8.90 11.44
C GLU A 159 -22.41 -9.68 11.94
N ASN A 160 -21.44 -9.90 11.04
CA ASN A 160 -20.29 -10.73 11.33
C ASN A 160 -19.11 -9.88 11.79
N LEU A 161 -18.77 -9.99 13.07
CA LEU A 161 -17.53 -9.45 13.62
C LEU A 161 -16.31 -10.21 13.09
N LEU A 162 -15.32 -9.44 12.68
CA LEU A 162 -13.99 -9.92 12.31
C LEU A 162 -13.07 -9.92 13.54
N PRO A 163 -11.97 -10.68 13.52
CA PRO A 163 -10.96 -10.59 14.56
C PRO A 163 -10.49 -9.15 14.76
N GLY A 164 -10.56 -8.68 16.01
CA GLY A 164 -10.13 -7.36 16.44
C GLY A 164 -9.23 -7.42 17.67
N GLY A 165 -8.91 -6.25 18.22
CA GLY A 165 -8.04 -6.09 19.38
C GLY A 165 -7.08 -4.91 19.22
N PRO A 166 -6.11 -4.77 20.15
CA PRO A 166 -5.15 -3.69 20.09
C PRO A 166 -4.09 -3.97 19.03
N LEU A 167 -3.69 -2.93 18.29
CA LEU A 167 -2.63 -3.06 17.28
C LEU A 167 -1.27 -3.38 17.92
N GLY A 168 -1.07 -3.04 19.20
CA GLY A 168 0.13 -3.37 19.98
C GLY A 168 0.37 -4.88 20.16
N ASN A 169 -0.57 -5.74 19.76
CA ASN A 169 -0.33 -7.19 19.63
C ASN A 169 0.53 -7.55 18.41
N LEU A 170 0.69 -6.62 17.46
CA LEU A 170 1.59 -6.76 16.32
C LEU A 170 2.97 -6.22 16.68
N ALA A 171 4.02 -6.89 16.18
CA ALA A 171 5.35 -6.27 16.19
C ALA A 171 5.36 -5.06 15.25
N ILE A 172 6.17 -4.05 15.53
CA ILE A 172 6.35 -2.91 14.62
C ILE A 172 6.84 -3.41 13.25
N GLY A 173 6.21 -2.91 12.19
CA GLY A 173 6.42 -3.34 10.80
C GLY A 173 5.76 -4.67 10.44
N ALA A 174 5.12 -5.37 11.38
CA ALA A 174 4.38 -6.58 11.07
C ALA A 174 2.99 -6.26 10.51
N THR A 175 2.65 -6.94 9.43
CA THR A 175 1.33 -6.86 8.79
C THR A 175 0.45 -8.02 9.22
N THR A 176 -0.77 -7.73 9.63
CA THR A 176 -1.84 -8.72 9.71
C THR A 176 -2.74 -8.61 8.48
N THR A 177 -3.21 -9.75 7.97
CA THR A 177 -4.12 -9.79 6.81
C THR A 177 -5.47 -10.32 7.25
N VAL A 178 -6.50 -9.54 6.96
CA VAL A 178 -7.90 -9.89 7.16
C VAL A 178 -8.49 -10.32 5.81
N THR A 179 -9.09 -11.51 5.81
CA THR A 179 -9.78 -12.03 4.63
C THR A 179 -11.20 -11.44 4.59
N LEU A 180 -11.49 -10.62 3.58
CA LEU A 180 -12.83 -10.07 3.37
C LEU A 180 -13.65 -10.97 2.44
N ALA A 181 -13.03 -11.39 1.33
CA ALA A 181 -13.59 -12.36 0.40
C ALA A 181 -12.47 -13.08 -0.34
N ASP A 182 -12.37 -14.40 -0.21
CA ASP A 182 -11.49 -15.27 -0.98
C ASP A 182 -12.21 -16.53 -1.46
N SER A 183 -11.49 -17.52 -1.99
CA SER A 183 -12.12 -18.75 -2.51
C SER A 183 -12.75 -19.65 -1.43
N VAL A 184 -12.48 -19.40 -0.15
CA VAL A 184 -12.91 -20.23 1.00
C VAL A 184 -13.83 -19.47 1.96
N SER A 185 -13.63 -18.16 2.16
CA SER A 185 -14.45 -17.34 3.05
C SER A 185 -14.91 -16.04 2.41
N ASN A 186 -16.03 -15.51 2.90
CA ASN A 186 -16.56 -14.20 2.51
C ASN A 186 -17.38 -13.67 3.69
N ILE A 187 -17.02 -12.49 4.19
CA ILE A 187 -17.55 -11.95 5.44
C ILE A 187 -19.03 -11.53 5.33
N TRP A 188 -19.49 -11.20 4.13
CA TRP A 188 -20.87 -10.77 3.87
C TRP A 188 -21.83 -11.92 3.56
N THR A 189 -21.33 -13.07 3.06
CA THR A 189 -22.19 -14.20 2.68
C THR A 189 -22.04 -15.42 3.59
N GLY A 190 -20.97 -15.47 4.40
CA GLY A 190 -20.60 -16.63 5.21
C GLY A 190 -20.10 -17.83 4.39
N GLN A 191 -19.92 -17.66 3.08
CA GLN A 191 -19.49 -18.72 2.15
C GLN A 191 -18.40 -18.21 1.22
N GLY A 192 -17.35 -19.00 0.98
CA GLY A 192 -16.29 -18.64 0.04
C GLY A 192 -16.79 -18.24 -1.34
N GLY A 193 -16.18 -17.21 -1.91
CA GLY A 193 -16.55 -16.66 -3.20
C GLY A 193 -16.23 -15.17 -3.33
N PRO A 194 -16.06 -14.69 -4.57
CA PRO A 194 -15.72 -13.29 -4.84
C PRO A 194 -16.90 -12.36 -4.56
N ILE A 195 -16.59 -11.08 -4.40
CA ILE A 195 -17.55 -9.99 -4.49
C ILE A 195 -17.93 -9.76 -5.95
N PRO A 196 -19.22 -9.63 -6.28
CA PRO A 196 -19.65 -9.31 -7.64
C PRO A 196 -19.04 -8.01 -8.16
N GLY A 197 -18.72 -7.97 -9.46
CA GLY A 197 -18.42 -6.71 -10.13
C GLY A 197 -19.63 -5.77 -10.14
N ALA A 198 -19.37 -4.47 -10.30
CA ALA A 198 -20.34 -3.39 -10.20
C ALA A 198 -21.14 -3.42 -8.89
N SER A 199 -20.45 -3.67 -7.77
CA SER A 199 -21.07 -3.69 -6.44
C SER A 199 -20.23 -2.97 -5.39
N THR A 200 -20.94 -2.45 -4.38
CA THR A 200 -20.34 -1.83 -3.20
C THR A 200 -20.53 -2.74 -2.00
N ARG A 201 -19.50 -2.84 -1.17
CA ARG A 201 -19.52 -3.54 0.11
C ARG A 201 -19.01 -2.64 1.21
N TYR A 202 -19.57 -2.76 2.40
CA TYR A 202 -19.23 -1.91 3.53
C TYR A 202 -18.49 -2.73 4.59
N ILE A 203 -17.47 -2.12 5.16
CA ILE A 203 -16.79 -2.59 6.37
C ILE A 203 -17.02 -1.51 7.42
N GLY A 204 -17.63 -1.90 8.52
CA GLY A 204 -17.65 -1.08 9.72
C GLY A 204 -16.35 -1.27 10.49
N LYS A 205 -15.80 -0.18 11.02
CA LYS A 205 -14.62 -0.17 11.87
C LYS A 205 -14.90 0.68 13.09
N ALA A 206 -14.78 0.10 14.28
CA ALA A 206 -14.81 0.83 15.54
C ALA A 206 -13.44 0.80 16.22
N TRP A 207 -13.10 1.83 16.97
CA TRP A 207 -11.95 1.83 17.87
C TRP A 207 -12.32 2.43 19.22
N CYS A 208 -11.67 1.98 20.28
CA CYS A 208 -11.88 2.43 21.65
C CYS A 208 -10.54 2.58 22.35
N PHE A 209 -10.30 3.72 23.00
CA PHE A 209 -9.22 3.84 23.97
C PHE A 209 -9.67 3.19 25.29
N GLY A 210 -9.36 1.91 25.45
CA GLY A 210 -9.83 1.07 26.53
C GLY A 210 -10.39 -0.26 26.03
N THR A 211 -11.28 -0.87 26.81
CA THR A 211 -11.92 -2.14 26.46
C THR A 211 -13.11 -1.90 25.54
N ILE A 212 -13.04 -2.41 24.31
CA ILE A 212 -14.17 -2.43 23.39
C ILE A 212 -15.00 -3.70 23.60
N THR A 213 -16.30 -3.53 23.88
CA THR A 213 -17.24 -4.66 24.05
C THR A 213 -18.37 -4.53 23.02
N PRO A 214 -18.57 -5.52 22.13
CA PRO A 214 -19.73 -5.55 21.25
C PRO A 214 -21.03 -5.51 22.04
N ALA A 215 -21.92 -4.59 21.67
CA ALA A 215 -23.27 -4.44 22.20
C ALA A 215 -24.24 -4.19 21.03
N PRO A 216 -24.41 -5.18 20.13
CA PRO A 216 -25.15 -4.97 18.88
C PRO A 216 -26.56 -4.47 19.14
N VAL A 217 -27.02 -3.54 18.31
CA VAL A 217 -28.40 -3.07 18.35
C VAL A 217 -29.31 -3.92 17.46
N ALA A 218 -30.61 -3.80 17.61
CA ALA A 218 -31.56 -4.57 16.82
C ALA A 218 -31.53 -4.12 15.34
N GLN A 219 -31.26 -5.07 14.43
CA GLN A 219 -31.21 -4.89 12.97
C GLN A 219 -32.46 -4.17 12.43
N ASP A 220 -32.27 -3.05 11.72
CA ASP A 220 -33.36 -2.20 11.23
C ASP A 220 -33.77 -2.43 9.77
N GLY A 221 -32.91 -3.09 8.98
CA GLY A 221 -33.12 -3.47 7.58
C GLY A 221 -33.08 -2.31 6.59
N SER A 222 -32.55 -1.16 6.99
CA SER A 222 -32.50 0.07 6.18
C SER A 222 -31.19 0.18 5.40
N GLY A 223 -30.11 -0.47 5.85
CA GLY A 223 -28.77 -0.29 5.30
C GLY A 223 -28.35 1.17 5.29
N ASN A 224 -27.53 1.56 4.31
CA ASN A 224 -27.14 2.96 4.10
C ASN A 224 -28.28 3.87 3.56
N ASN A 225 -29.44 3.90 4.22
CA ASN A 225 -30.57 4.74 3.83
C ASN A 225 -31.21 5.44 5.03
N GLY A 226 -30.95 6.74 5.15
CA GLY A 226 -31.68 7.64 6.04
C GLY A 226 -30.87 8.11 7.23
N GLU A 227 -31.57 8.49 8.30
CA GLU A 227 -31.00 8.90 9.59
C GLU A 227 -31.02 7.67 10.53
N ASN A 228 -30.23 6.66 10.19
CA ASN A 228 -30.09 5.42 10.94
C ASN A 228 -28.64 5.13 11.35
N GLY A 229 -27.76 6.14 11.25
CA GLY A 229 -26.37 5.99 11.62
C GLY A 229 -26.12 6.03 13.13
N PRO A 230 -24.84 6.02 13.55
CA PRO A 230 -24.44 5.88 14.94
C PRO A 230 -24.83 7.08 15.82
N LEU A 231 -25.11 8.25 15.22
CA LEU A 231 -25.63 9.41 15.95
C LEU A 231 -27.08 9.22 16.42
N ASP A 232 -27.87 8.41 15.72
CA ASP A 232 -29.29 8.17 16.01
C ASP A 232 -29.49 6.88 16.81
N ARG A 233 -28.70 5.85 16.50
CA ARG A 233 -28.88 4.49 17.03
C ARG A 233 -27.80 4.07 18.01
N GLY A 234 -26.72 4.84 18.11
CA GLY A 234 -25.51 4.42 18.80
C GLY A 234 -24.65 3.51 17.92
N THR A 235 -23.44 3.24 18.39
CA THR A 235 -22.38 2.53 17.68
C THR A 235 -22.59 1.00 17.62
N GLY A 236 -23.41 0.47 18.53
CA GLY A 236 -23.44 -0.98 18.79
C GLY A 236 -22.19 -1.48 19.55
N PHE A 237 -21.41 -0.58 20.15
CA PHE A 237 -20.26 -0.90 21.00
C PHE A 237 -20.30 -0.13 22.32
N ILE A 238 -19.76 -0.74 23.37
CA ILE A 238 -19.45 -0.10 24.65
C ILE A 238 -17.94 0.07 24.73
N CYS A 239 -17.48 1.31 24.92
CA CYS A 239 -16.09 1.63 25.19
C CYS A 239 -15.89 1.91 26.68
N ASP A 240 -15.08 1.07 27.35
CA ASP A 240 -14.76 1.21 28.76
C ASP A 240 -13.27 1.56 28.95
N GLY A 241 -13.00 2.84 29.19
CA GLY A 241 -11.66 3.36 29.50
C GLY A 241 -11.27 3.26 30.98
N SER A 242 -12.09 2.67 31.86
CA SER A 242 -11.85 2.70 33.31
C SER A 242 -10.59 1.98 33.78
N LEU A 243 -10.04 1.09 32.95
CA LEU A 243 -8.79 0.37 33.22
C LEU A 243 -7.55 1.03 32.62
N ALA A 244 -7.70 2.10 31.84
CA ALA A 244 -6.56 2.86 31.32
C ALA A 244 -5.92 3.66 32.46
N ASN A 245 -4.60 3.67 32.47
CA ASN A 245 -3.75 4.48 33.36
C ASN A 245 -3.11 5.64 32.58
N ASN A 246 -2.28 6.44 33.24
CA ASN A 246 -1.64 7.57 32.58
C ASN A 246 -0.39 7.19 31.79
N THR A 247 0.02 5.91 31.74
CA THR A 247 1.30 5.54 31.08
C THR A 247 1.28 5.76 29.57
N ALA A 248 0.10 5.76 28.93
CA ALA A 248 -0.02 6.05 27.50
C ALA A 248 -0.27 7.54 27.20
N GLN A 249 -0.02 8.43 28.16
CA GLN A 249 -0.23 9.85 27.94
C GLN A 249 0.89 10.39 27.03
N THR A 250 0.59 11.36 26.18
CA THR A 250 1.52 11.92 25.17
C THR A 250 1.96 10.98 24.05
N ASP A 251 1.91 9.66 24.26
CA ASP A 251 2.19 8.63 23.27
C ASP A 251 1.55 8.83 21.89
N SER A 252 2.13 8.17 20.89
CA SER A 252 1.56 8.13 19.54
C SER A 252 1.68 6.75 18.89
N LEU A 253 0.62 6.33 18.18
CA LEU A 253 0.65 5.15 17.32
C LEU A 253 0.34 5.53 15.88
N THR A 254 0.96 4.84 14.93
CA THR A 254 0.65 4.96 13.50
C THR A 254 0.48 3.56 12.92
N ALA A 255 -0.50 3.37 12.04
CA ALA A 255 -0.63 2.14 11.28
C ALA A 255 -1.09 2.41 9.85
N ASP A 256 -0.62 1.56 8.94
CA ASP A 256 -1.01 1.57 7.52
C ASP A 256 -2.14 0.57 7.29
N VAL A 257 -3.18 1.01 6.59
CA VAL A 257 -4.30 0.17 6.17
C VAL A 257 -4.33 0.12 4.64
N ALA A 258 -4.22 -1.08 4.08
CA ALA A 258 -4.26 -1.30 2.64
C ALA A 258 -5.34 -2.29 2.27
N PHE A 259 -5.96 -2.09 1.10
CA PHE A 259 -6.94 -3.02 0.54
C PHE A 259 -6.42 -3.58 -0.77
N ARG A 260 -6.61 -4.87 -0.98
CA ARG A 260 -6.20 -5.58 -2.20
C ARG A 260 -7.41 -6.22 -2.86
N ALA A 261 -7.53 -6.01 -4.17
CA ALA A 261 -8.50 -6.69 -5.00
C ALA A 261 -7.83 -7.59 -6.05
N VAL A 262 -8.31 -8.82 -6.20
CA VAL A 262 -7.79 -9.79 -7.18
C VAL A 262 -8.92 -10.42 -7.97
N GLN A 263 -8.81 -10.43 -9.30
CA GLN A 263 -9.90 -10.85 -10.18
C GLN A 263 -10.17 -12.35 -10.05
N SER A 264 -11.43 -12.71 -9.84
CA SER A 264 -11.81 -14.10 -9.57
C SER A 264 -11.63 -15.02 -10.79
N ARG A 265 -11.90 -14.51 -12.00
CA ARG A 265 -11.98 -15.27 -13.26
C ARG A 265 -10.78 -16.19 -13.51
N ASN A 266 -9.58 -15.72 -13.22
CA ASN A 266 -8.33 -16.46 -13.44
C ASN A 266 -7.66 -16.91 -12.13
N ASN A 267 -8.27 -16.62 -10.98
CA ASN A 267 -7.71 -16.87 -9.66
C ASN A 267 -8.67 -17.69 -8.77
N SER A 268 -9.32 -18.71 -9.33
CA SER A 268 -10.39 -19.49 -8.65
C SER A 268 -10.03 -20.11 -7.28
N ARG A 269 -8.74 -20.21 -6.94
CA ARG A 269 -8.23 -20.74 -5.66
C ARG A 269 -7.49 -19.68 -4.85
N PHE A 270 -7.75 -18.40 -5.11
CA PHE A 270 -7.13 -17.31 -4.39
C PHE A 270 -7.46 -17.38 -2.89
N LEU A 271 -6.45 -17.17 -2.07
CA LEU A 271 -6.57 -17.06 -0.62
C LEU A 271 -5.92 -15.76 -0.20
N CYS A 272 -6.53 -15.08 0.76
CA CYS A 272 -5.89 -13.91 1.36
C CYS A 272 -4.75 -14.36 2.25
N THR A 273 -3.55 -14.42 1.69
CA THR A 273 -2.31 -14.59 2.46
C THR A 273 -1.71 -13.22 2.75
N PRO A 274 -0.96 -13.08 3.87
CA PRO A 274 -0.07 -11.95 4.08
C PRO A 274 0.70 -11.67 2.82
N SER A 275 0.56 -10.45 2.34
CA SER A 275 1.30 -10.01 1.18
C SER A 275 2.77 -10.01 1.56
N THR A 276 3.51 -11.05 1.17
CA THR A 276 4.97 -10.94 1.03
C THR A 276 5.28 -10.15 -0.25
N ALA A 277 4.49 -9.11 -0.56
CA ALA A 277 4.85 -8.21 -1.64
C ALA A 277 6.23 -7.66 -1.32
N PRO A 278 7.16 -7.64 -2.28
CA PRO A 278 8.38 -6.89 -2.09
C PRO A 278 7.93 -5.47 -1.74
N GLU A 279 8.30 -5.01 -0.56
CA GLU A 279 8.15 -3.65 -0.10
C GLU A 279 8.70 -2.69 -1.17
N THR A 280 7.90 -2.27 -2.14
CA THR A 280 8.44 -1.45 -3.22
C THR A 280 8.59 -0.02 -2.73
N ALA A 281 9.78 0.53 -2.84
CA ALA A 281 10.08 1.92 -2.54
C ALA A 281 10.15 2.76 -3.82
N THR A 282 10.05 4.08 -3.66
CA THR A 282 10.26 5.05 -4.75
C THR A 282 11.51 5.86 -4.47
N VAL A 283 12.36 6.02 -5.47
CA VAL A 283 13.56 6.86 -5.36
C VAL A 283 13.43 8.02 -6.33
N THR A 284 13.78 9.23 -5.90
CA THR A 284 13.93 10.37 -6.80
C THR A 284 15.39 10.54 -7.17
N LEU A 285 15.71 10.44 -8.46
CA LEU A 285 17.03 10.76 -8.99
C LEU A 285 16.97 12.11 -9.70
N ASP A 286 17.65 13.09 -9.11
CA ASP A 286 17.71 14.45 -9.62
C ASP A 286 19.03 14.67 -10.34
N LYS A 287 18.97 14.83 -11.66
CA LYS A 287 20.14 15.00 -12.51
C LYS A 287 20.28 16.45 -12.93
N VAL A 288 21.41 17.06 -12.60
CA VAL A 288 21.71 18.44 -12.92
C VAL A 288 22.96 18.49 -13.81
N VAL A 289 22.87 19.10 -14.98
CA VAL A 289 24.04 19.37 -15.83
C VAL A 289 24.29 20.88 -15.86
N THR A 290 25.48 21.28 -15.44
CA THR A 290 25.92 22.67 -15.38
C THR A 290 27.12 22.88 -16.30
N PHE A 291 27.16 24.03 -16.97
CA PHE A 291 28.22 24.39 -17.90
C PHE A 291 28.92 25.66 -17.40
N THR A 292 30.26 25.68 -17.42
CA THR A 292 31.02 26.90 -17.08
C THR A 292 30.91 28.01 -18.12
N ASN A 293 30.50 27.67 -19.35
CA ASN A 293 30.12 28.58 -20.43
C ASN A 293 28.63 28.40 -20.77
N LEU A 294 28.01 29.34 -21.48
CA LEU A 294 26.58 29.30 -21.86
C LEU A 294 26.13 27.97 -22.51
N ALA A 295 27.03 27.29 -23.22
CA ALA A 295 26.87 25.92 -23.70
C ALA A 295 28.25 25.37 -24.09
N VAL A 296 28.38 24.04 -24.15
CA VAL A 296 29.53 23.34 -24.77
C VAL A 296 29.01 22.60 -25.99
N ALA A 297 29.56 22.91 -27.18
CA ALA A 297 29.11 22.28 -28.41
C ALA A 297 29.40 20.77 -28.40
N GLY A 298 28.38 19.96 -28.69
CA GLY A 298 28.49 18.49 -28.68
C GLY A 298 28.30 17.84 -27.31
N VAL A 299 27.76 18.58 -26.32
CA VAL A 299 27.39 18.03 -25.01
C VAL A 299 25.93 18.36 -24.73
N ASP A 300 25.11 17.32 -24.61
CA ASP A 300 23.68 17.37 -24.26
C ASP A 300 23.45 16.66 -22.90
N VAL A 301 22.34 16.99 -22.22
CA VAL A 301 21.94 16.28 -21.00
C VAL A 301 21.75 14.78 -21.26
N SER A 302 21.25 14.42 -22.45
CA SER A 302 21.07 13.02 -22.87
C SER A 302 22.37 12.24 -23.07
N ASP A 303 23.53 12.90 -23.15
CA ASP A 303 24.83 12.22 -23.27
C ASP A 303 25.26 11.54 -21.96
N PHE A 304 24.62 11.87 -20.85
CA PHE A 304 24.87 11.32 -19.52
C PHE A 304 23.82 10.26 -19.19
N THR A 305 24.19 8.98 -19.20
CA THR A 305 23.29 7.88 -18.89
C THR A 305 23.43 7.49 -17.41
N LEU A 306 22.33 7.52 -16.66
CA LEU A 306 22.33 7.11 -15.25
C LEU A 306 22.04 5.62 -15.14
N HIS A 307 22.84 4.93 -14.34
CA HIS A 307 22.65 3.55 -13.96
C HIS A 307 22.35 3.47 -12.46
N LEU A 308 21.22 2.86 -12.14
CA LEU A 308 20.81 2.55 -10.77
C LEU A 308 20.82 1.03 -10.60
N VAL A 309 21.83 0.52 -9.88
CA VAL A 309 22.04 -0.91 -9.70
C VAL A 309 21.69 -1.31 -8.27
N GLY A 310 20.79 -2.27 -8.12
CA GLY A 310 20.38 -2.78 -6.80
C GLY A 310 19.90 -4.23 -6.85
N PRO A 311 19.15 -4.68 -5.81
CA PRO A 311 18.66 -6.06 -5.70
C PRO A 311 17.81 -6.53 -6.88
N GLY A 312 17.13 -5.61 -7.58
CA GLY A 312 16.31 -5.87 -8.76
C GLY A 312 17.08 -5.90 -10.10
N GLY A 313 18.39 -5.63 -10.09
CA GLY A 313 19.21 -5.49 -11.28
C GLY A 313 19.59 -4.05 -11.59
N ASP A 314 20.02 -3.81 -12.84
CA ASP A 314 20.41 -2.50 -13.36
C ASP A 314 19.22 -1.81 -14.02
N HIS A 315 18.97 -0.56 -13.63
CA HIS A 315 17.96 0.31 -14.20
C HIS A 315 18.63 1.50 -14.87
N VAL A 316 18.40 1.66 -16.18
CA VAL A 316 18.99 2.71 -16.99
C VAL A 316 18.01 3.87 -17.15
N LEU A 317 18.43 5.05 -16.74
CA LEU A 317 17.61 6.25 -16.67
C LEU A 317 18.25 7.39 -17.48
N ILE A 318 17.41 8.17 -18.15
CA ILE A 318 17.83 9.25 -19.04
C ILE A 318 17.41 10.64 -18.54
N ASP A 319 16.49 10.72 -17.58
CA ASP A 319 15.91 11.99 -17.11
C ASP A 319 15.40 11.91 -15.65
N GLN A 320 15.10 13.08 -15.06
CA GLN A 320 14.60 13.27 -13.71
C GLN A 320 13.18 12.70 -13.53
N VAL A 321 13.08 11.51 -12.94
CA VAL A 321 11.77 10.92 -12.64
C VAL A 321 11.83 10.18 -11.31
N PRO A 322 10.80 10.31 -10.45
CA PRO A 322 10.56 9.35 -9.38
C PRO A 322 10.49 7.93 -9.98
N PHE A 323 11.33 7.03 -9.49
CA PHE A 323 11.40 5.65 -9.95
C PHE A 323 10.77 4.73 -8.89
N PRO A 324 9.48 4.37 -9.03
CA PRO A 324 8.78 3.50 -8.11
C PRO A 324 9.10 2.03 -8.35
N GLY A 325 8.71 1.15 -7.43
CA GLY A 325 8.79 -0.30 -7.66
C GLY A 325 10.11 -0.94 -7.23
N LEU A 326 10.97 -0.21 -6.50
CA LEU A 326 12.29 -0.70 -6.11
C LEU A 326 12.21 -1.62 -4.89
N THR A 327 12.87 -2.77 -4.94
CA THR A 327 13.02 -3.64 -3.75
C THR A 327 13.91 -2.96 -2.70
N PRO A 328 13.62 -3.02 -1.39
CA PRO A 328 14.45 -2.38 -0.39
C PRO A 328 15.85 -3.01 -0.39
N GLY A 329 16.86 -2.18 -0.12
CA GLY A 329 18.25 -2.62 -0.13
C GLY A 329 19.22 -1.51 -0.49
N ALA A 330 20.48 -1.88 -0.59
CA ALA A 330 21.54 -0.96 -1.02
C ALA A 330 21.52 -0.80 -2.54
N TYR A 331 21.54 0.44 -3.00
CA TYR A 331 21.64 0.80 -4.41
C TYR A 331 22.93 1.56 -4.67
N VAL A 332 23.51 1.31 -5.84
CA VAL A 332 24.63 2.06 -6.37
C VAL A 332 24.13 2.86 -7.56
N VAL A 333 24.31 4.17 -7.50
CA VAL A 333 24.13 5.05 -8.65
C VAL A 333 25.47 5.32 -9.30
N SER A 334 25.52 5.25 -10.62
CA SER A 334 26.68 5.60 -11.43
C SER A 334 26.23 6.29 -12.69
N GLU A 335 27.12 7.07 -13.29
CA GLU A 335 26.82 7.76 -14.54
C GLU A 335 27.86 7.41 -15.61
N VAL A 336 27.37 7.19 -16.83
CA VAL A 336 28.19 6.93 -18.00
C VAL A 336 27.99 8.07 -18.98
N TYR A 337 29.04 8.84 -19.21
CA TYR A 337 29.06 9.90 -20.22
C TYR A 337 29.48 9.34 -21.58
N SER A 338 28.68 9.62 -22.62
CA SER A 338 28.85 9.09 -23.98
C SER A 338 29.09 10.16 -25.06
N GLY A 339 29.13 11.44 -24.67
CA GLY A 339 29.38 12.55 -25.60
C GLY A 339 30.81 12.54 -26.14
N ASP A 340 31.04 13.25 -27.24
CA ASP A 340 32.34 13.37 -27.95
C ASP A 340 32.91 14.79 -27.81
N PRO A 341 33.61 15.12 -26.70
CA PRO A 341 34.10 16.46 -26.51
C PRO A 341 35.50 16.60 -27.12
N ALA A 342 35.61 17.32 -28.22
CA ALA A 342 36.87 18.01 -28.50
C ALA A 342 37.08 19.09 -27.40
N ASN A 343 37.86 18.78 -26.35
CA ASN A 343 38.34 19.69 -25.29
C ASN A 343 37.37 20.04 -24.12
N ALA A 344 36.54 19.10 -23.65
CA ALA A 344 35.76 19.29 -22.42
C ALA A 344 36.11 18.27 -21.33
N THR A 345 36.01 18.69 -20.07
CA THR A 345 36.13 17.84 -18.88
C THR A 345 34.88 17.99 -18.02
N SER A 346 34.34 16.88 -17.53
CA SER A 346 33.23 16.84 -16.56
C SER A 346 33.74 16.43 -15.18
N THR A 347 33.09 16.94 -14.14
CA THR A 347 33.25 16.48 -12.75
C THR A 347 31.87 16.24 -12.16
N VAL A 348 31.69 15.08 -11.53
CA VAL A 348 30.43 14.67 -10.92
C VAL A 348 30.47 14.97 -9.42
N ILE A 349 29.35 15.46 -8.87
CA ILE A 349 29.15 15.67 -7.44
C ILE A 349 27.83 15.01 -7.04
N PHE A 350 27.85 14.21 -5.98
CA PHE A 350 26.66 13.58 -5.40
C PHE A 350 26.20 14.33 -4.15
N SER A 351 24.89 14.46 -3.96
CA SER A 351 24.29 15.09 -2.78
C SER A 351 22.89 14.53 -2.48
N GLY A 352 22.29 14.96 -1.37
CA GLY A 352 21.03 14.40 -0.88
C GLY A 352 21.24 13.12 -0.09
N SER A 353 20.47 12.08 -0.39
CA SER A 353 20.51 10.77 0.28
C SER A 353 21.66 9.87 -0.17
N CYS A 354 22.40 10.22 -1.23
CA CYS A 354 23.51 9.42 -1.74
C CYS A 354 24.88 9.89 -1.24
N THR A 355 25.74 8.91 -0.95
CA THR A 355 27.11 9.10 -0.45
C THR A 355 28.10 8.57 -1.49
N GLU A 356 29.04 9.41 -1.92
CA GLU A 356 30.07 9.05 -2.89
C GLU A 356 30.94 7.87 -2.40
N ILE A 357 31.29 6.97 -3.32
CA ILE A 357 32.20 5.83 -3.04
C ILE A 357 33.41 5.91 -3.97
N GLY A 358 34.60 5.94 -3.37
CA GLY A 358 35.86 5.81 -4.09
C GLY A 358 36.24 7.07 -4.88
N THR A 359 36.84 6.88 -6.06
CA THR A 359 37.28 7.98 -6.97
C THR A 359 36.67 7.84 -8.36
N THR A 360 35.67 6.97 -8.49
CA THR A 360 34.94 6.67 -9.72
C THR A 360 33.55 7.21 -9.51
N ASP A 361 33.03 8.02 -10.44
CA ASP A 361 31.76 8.77 -10.42
C ASP A 361 30.53 7.91 -10.01
N THR A 362 30.49 7.50 -8.75
CA THR A 362 29.60 6.49 -8.18
C THR A 362 29.26 6.86 -6.75
N ALA A 363 28.01 6.61 -6.37
CA ALA A 363 27.53 6.82 -5.00
C ALA A 363 26.59 5.69 -4.57
N THR A 364 26.44 5.52 -3.26
CA THR A 364 25.53 4.55 -2.65
C THR A 364 24.46 5.24 -1.83
N PHE A 365 23.32 4.57 -1.69
CA PHE A 365 22.30 4.90 -0.72
C PHE A 365 21.47 3.66 -0.39
N ASN A 366 20.83 3.67 0.77
CA ASN A 366 19.93 2.62 1.18
C ASN A 366 18.49 3.04 0.91
N VAL A 367 17.75 2.11 0.31
CA VAL A 367 16.33 2.25 0.04
C VAL A 367 15.59 1.39 1.06
N VAL A 368 14.65 2.01 1.76
CA VAL A 368 13.78 1.38 2.76
C VAL A 368 12.34 1.55 2.31
N SER A 369 11.49 0.56 2.59
CA SER A 369 10.05 0.67 2.33
C SER A 369 9.46 1.94 2.93
N GLY A 370 8.51 2.56 2.23
CA GLY A 370 7.80 3.76 2.70
C GLY A 370 8.64 5.04 2.76
N VAL A 371 9.93 5.00 2.40
CA VAL A 371 10.80 6.18 2.34
C VAL A 371 11.05 6.56 0.88
N ASN A 372 10.99 7.87 0.59
CA ASN A 372 11.26 8.43 -0.74
C ASN A 372 12.60 9.18 -0.75
N PRO A 373 13.76 8.50 -0.72
CA PRO A 373 15.05 9.18 -0.72
C PRO A 373 15.28 9.90 -2.05
N THR A 374 15.95 11.04 -1.98
CA THR A 374 16.32 11.84 -3.15
C THR A 374 17.84 11.88 -3.27
N CYS A 375 18.39 11.37 -4.37
CA CYS A 375 19.80 11.49 -4.69
C CYS A 375 19.97 12.46 -5.86
N THR A 376 20.79 13.50 -5.65
CA THR A 376 21.07 14.52 -6.66
C THR A 376 22.48 14.32 -7.22
N ILE A 377 22.58 14.16 -8.54
CA ILE A 377 23.82 14.03 -9.30
C ILE A 377 24.04 15.32 -10.10
N THR A 378 25.11 16.05 -9.80
CA THR A 378 25.47 17.30 -10.49
C THR A 378 26.72 17.12 -11.34
N ASN A 379 26.55 17.24 -12.65
CA ASN A 379 27.63 17.29 -13.63
C ASN A 379 28.10 18.72 -13.86
N SER A 380 29.36 18.99 -13.59
CA SER A 380 30.02 20.26 -13.91
C SER A 380 30.90 20.10 -15.14
N VAL A 381 30.45 20.63 -16.27
CA VAL A 381 31.16 20.54 -17.56
C VAL A 381 31.94 21.83 -17.82
N SER A 382 33.22 21.69 -18.14
CA SER A 382 34.10 22.80 -18.46
C SER A 382 34.92 22.54 -19.72
N THR A 383 35.25 23.60 -20.47
CA THR A 383 36.12 23.51 -21.65
C THR A 383 37.55 23.89 -21.29
N THR A 384 38.53 23.10 -21.72
CA THR A 384 39.94 23.52 -21.64
C THR A 384 40.22 24.47 -22.79
N THR A 385 40.36 25.77 -22.50
CA THR A 385 40.86 26.73 -23.49
C THR A 385 42.27 26.29 -23.90
N PRO A 386 42.60 26.12 -25.21
CA PRO A 386 43.97 25.85 -25.59
C PRO A 386 44.82 27.03 -25.13
N GLN A 387 45.82 26.77 -24.28
CA GLN A 387 46.84 27.77 -23.98
C GLN A 387 47.49 28.18 -25.31
N GLN A 388 47.31 29.45 -25.69
CA GLN A 388 48.03 30.06 -26.82
C GLN A 388 49.52 30.19 -26.50
#